data_AF-A0A559LQ57-F1
#
_entry.id   AF-A0A559LQ57-F1
#
_cell.length_a   1.000
_cell.length_b   1.000
_cell.length_c   1.000
_cell.angle_alpha   90.00
_cell.angle_beta   90.00
_cell.angle_gamma   90.00
#
_symmetry.space_group_name_H-M   'P 1'
#
loop_
_entity.id
_entity.type
_entity.pdbx_description
1 polymer ?
#
loop_
_entity_poly.entity_id
_entity_poly.type
_entity_poly.pdbx_seq_one_letter_code
_entity_poly.pdbx_strand_id
1 'polypeptide(L)'
;METEETLQQRRRRLGQVSRACEACRMRKIRCDRSTPCSNCRTANLTCQTVYPRADVPPKRDRIAQLEERVKYLCDRLSTTETQPNSTNATRDSTTGPASSAASILTSQHESFRVDDPGVYQGGSSFSDQSVQANDISQSSIAASNIDSQYNLDTISRQLKDHLQPLDMPALSKDYQLSSSVTSKHHPEMELLPARLVVAVLQQLKVNRPIFLCSFLINDPSLFETLCQQAYYTAAPLSLGQATSMYGIMYYVLKEYVLLQSPLAQEHDLKAHISTCERNFSRGIETYQALAMPCFENVFSLALGMTKAQEEGKPFLCCTLLAAAASHCRMLGYCQEATYGKHQARRADQMRRAFWSIYITDKNMSLLQGRPSYLQDTEVDAWYPRVSPDAPCKAWDELFILGIKFAKIQGEVYSHLYSSTARHSSRVQQEQAVNQLSDKMLHAIPLLNRGRTMLL
;
A
#
# COMPACT_ATOMS: atom_id res chain seq x y z
N MET A 1 64.02 -19.55 13.51
CA MET A 1 63.72 -18.13 13.74
C MET A 1 62.94 -17.62 12.55
N GLU A 2 61.61 -17.76 12.59
CA GLU A 2 60.71 -17.19 11.58
C GLU A 2 60.20 -15.86 12.13
N THR A 3 60.55 -14.77 11.45
CA THR A 3 60.12 -13.41 11.81
C THR A 3 58.63 -13.24 11.51
N GLU A 4 57.83 -12.95 12.54
CA GLU A 4 56.41 -12.63 12.40
C GLU A 4 56.21 -11.37 11.53
N GLU A 5 55.52 -11.55 10.41
CA GLU A 5 55.20 -10.46 9.47
C GLU A 5 54.09 -9.57 10.07
N THR A 6 54.39 -8.28 10.26
CA THR A 6 53.42 -7.31 10.80
C THR A 6 52.24 -7.10 9.85
N LEU A 7 51.06 -6.75 10.38
CA LEU A 7 49.85 -6.45 9.60
C LEU A 7 50.06 -5.37 8.52
N GLN A 8 50.98 -4.42 8.75
CA GLN A 8 51.37 -3.42 7.75
C GLN A 8 52.22 -4.01 6.62
N GLN A 9 53.17 -4.90 6.92
CA GLN A 9 53.94 -5.62 5.90
C GLN A 9 53.03 -6.50 5.04
N ARG A 10 52.07 -7.21 5.67
CA ARG A 10 51.07 -8.01 4.95
C ARG A 10 50.19 -7.17 4.02
N ARG A 11 49.76 -5.96 4.46
CA ARG A 11 48.99 -5.02 3.63
C ARG A 11 49.81 -4.48 2.45
N ARG A 12 51.09 -4.15 2.65
CA ARG A 12 51.99 -3.73 1.56
C ARG A 12 52.20 -4.85 0.55
N ARG A 13 52.41 -6.09 1.02
CA ARG A 13 52.55 -7.26 0.15
C ARG A 13 51.30 -7.53 -0.68
N LEU A 14 50.11 -7.46 -0.07
CA LEU A 14 48.82 -7.62 -0.76
C LEU A 14 48.49 -6.44 -1.70
N GLY A 15 49.00 -5.24 -1.41
CA GLY A 15 48.90 -4.07 -2.29
C GLY A 15 49.79 -4.13 -3.53
N GLN A 16 50.87 -4.91 -3.49
CA GLN A 16 51.80 -5.16 -4.61
C GLN A 16 51.41 -6.37 -5.49
N VAL A 17 50.39 -7.15 -5.12
CA VAL A 17 49.92 -8.26 -5.96
C VAL A 17 49.13 -7.70 -7.14
N SER A 18 49.74 -7.78 -8.34
CA SER A 18 49.09 -7.46 -9.61
C SER A 18 47.73 -8.17 -9.72
N ARG A 19 46.67 -7.37 -9.97
CA ARG A 19 45.28 -7.83 -10.03
C ARG A 19 45.04 -8.62 -11.32
N ALA A 20 44.19 -9.64 -11.24
CA ALA A 20 43.69 -10.35 -12.41
C ALA A 20 43.07 -9.36 -13.42
N CYS A 21 43.21 -9.63 -14.71
CA CYS A 21 42.56 -8.82 -15.75
C CYS A 21 41.04 -8.86 -15.62
N GLU A 22 40.37 -7.88 -16.22
CA GLU A 22 38.91 -7.72 -16.09
C GLU A 22 38.13 -8.93 -16.62
N ALA A 23 38.56 -9.49 -17.75
CA ALA A 23 37.94 -10.69 -18.33
C ALA A 23 38.02 -11.92 -17.40
N CYS A 24 39.19 -12.18 -16.78
CA CYS A 24 39.34 -13.28 -15.82
C CYS A 24 38.56 -13.02 -14.53
N ARG A 25 38.47 -11.76 -14.09
CA ARG A 25 37.71 -11.36 -12.91
C ARG A 25 36.21 -11.57 -13.10
N MET A 26 35.66 -11.15 -14.24
CA MET A 26 34.25 -11.33 -14.59
C MET A 26 33.88 -12.81 -14.68
N ARG A 27 34.77 -13.64 -15.23
CA ARG A 27 34.57 -15.08 -15.37
C ARG A 27 34.94 -15.88 -14.11
N LYS A 28 35.41 -15.22 -13.04
CA LYS A 28 35.89 -15.83 -11.78
C LYS A 28 36.91 -16.96 -11.98
N ILE A 29 37.79 -16.83 -12.98
CA ILE A 29 38.87 -17.80 -13.27
C ILE A 29 40.24 -17.24 -12.91
N ARG A 30 41.20 -18.13 -12.61
CA ARG A 30 42.56 -17.75 -12.22
C ARG A 30 43.31 -17.14 -13.43
N CYS A 31 43.73 -15.89 -13.31
CA CYS A 31 44.54 -15.20 -14.32
C CYS A 31 46.03 -15.53 -14.11
N ASP A 32 46.73 -15.90 -15.18
CA ASP A 32 48.18 -16.12 -15.24
C ASP A 32 48.97 -14.80 -15.33
N ARG A 33 48.26 -13.66 -15.51
CA ARG A 33 48.78 -12.29 -15.42
C ARG A 33 49.84 -11.94 -16.48
N SER A 34 50.01 -12.78 -17.51
CA SER A 34 50.65 -12.37 -18.75
C SER A 34 49.74 -11.40 -19.52
N THR A 35 50.29 -10.55 -20.37
CA THR A 35 49.49 -9.61 -21.19
C THR A 35 49.81 -9.84 -22.66
N PRO A 36 48.89 -10.42 -23.46
CA PRO A 36 47.57 -10.94 -23.08
C PRO A 36 47.64 -12.26 -22.31
N CYS A 37 46.74 -12.40 -21.33
CA CYS A 37 46.65 -13.56 -20.43
C CYS A 37 46.32 -14.86 -21.19
N SER A 38 46.79 -16.02 -20.76
CA SER A 38 46.58 -17.30 -21.47
C SER A 38 45.09 -17.62 -21.67
N ASN A 39 44.27 -17.34 -20.66
CA ASN A 39 42.81 -17.51 -20.75
C ASN A 39 42.18 -16.53 -21.75
N CYS A 40 42.69 -15.30 -21.80
CA CYS A 40 42.21 -14.24 -22.68
C CYS A 40 42.57 -14.56 -24.13
N ARG A 41 43.79 -15.07 -24.35
CA ARG A 41 44.30 -15.52 -25.65
C ARG A 41 43.50 -16.70 -26.18
N THR A 42 43.29 -17.72 -25.36
CA THR A 42 42.53 -18.93 -25.74
C THR A 42 41.06 -18.60 -26.02
N ALA A 43 40.48 -17.65 -25.29
CA ALA A 43 39.09 -17.24 -25.44
C ALA A 43 38.87 -16.16 -26.51
N ASN A 44 39.92 -15.70 -27.22
CA ASN A 44 39.86 -14.53 -28.11
C ASN A 44 39.20 -13.30 -27.47
N LEU A 45 39.56 -12.99 -26.23
CA LEU A 45 39.04 -11.85 -25.47
C LEU A 45 40.10 -10.77 -25.24
N THR A 46 39.68 -9.52 -25.28
CA THR A 46 40.53 -8.37 -24.95
C THR A 46 41.00 -8.42 -23.50
N CYS A 47 42.31 -8.52 -23.30
CA CYS A 47 42.92 -8.60 -21.96
C CYS A 47 43.22 -7.20 -21.40
N GLN A 48 42.26 -6.61 -20.70
CA GLN A 48 42.44 -5.29 -20.08
C GLN A 48 42.89 -5.42 -18.61
N THR A 49 44.09 -4.94 -18.31
CA THR A 49 44.63 -4.83 -16.94
C THR A 49 44.29 -3.45 -16.37
N VAL A 50 43.55 -3.40 -15.27
CA VAL A 50 43.14 -2.12 -14.65
C VAL A 50 44.32 -1.54 -13.85
N TYR A 51 44.94 -0.48 -14.36
CA TYR A 51 45.83 0.38 -13.57
C TYR A 51 45.00 1.25 -12.62
N PRO A 52 45.48 1.56 -11.40
CA PRO A 52 44.77 2.45 -10.49
C PRO A 52 44.67 3.85 -11.11
N ARG A 53 43.44 4.40 -11.17
CA ARG A 53 43.22 5.82 -11.45
C ARG A 53 43.88 6.64 -10.33
N ALA A 54 44.67 7.64 -10.71
CA ALA A 54 45.32 8.57 -9.81
C ALA A 54 44.28 9.35 -8.96
N ASP A 55 44.60 9.43 -7.67
CA ASP A 55 44.20 10.42 -6.65
C ASP A 55 42.87 11.16 -6.82
N VAL A 56 41.82 10.63 -6.18
CA VAL A 56 40.69 11.43 -5.68
C VAL A 56 40.97 11.74 -4.21
N PRO A 57 41.03 13.01 -3.77
CA PRO A 57 41.32 13.34 -2.38
C PRO A 57 40.24 12.83 -1.41
N PRO A 58 40.57 12.61 -0.12
CA PRO A 58 39.76 11.82 0.79
C PRO A 58 38.44 12.51 1.16
N LYS A 59 37.36 11.72 1.17
CA LYS A 59 35.95 12.06 1.45
C LYS A 59 35.67 12.80 2.79
N ARG A 60 36.66 13.08 3.64
CA ARG A 60 36.47 13.70 4.95
C ARG A 60 36.04 15.17 4.86
N ASP A 61 36.63 15.95 3.96
CA ASP A 61 36.29 17.38 3.82
C ASP A 61 34.88 17.60 3.26
N ARG A 62 34.40 16.68 2.41
CA ARG A 62 33.05 16.74 1.86
C ARG A 62 31.98 16.46 2.92
N ILE A 63 32.27 15.60 3.90
CA ILE A 63 31.33 15.33 5.00
C ILE A 63 31.26 16.56 5.92
N ALA A 64 32.41 17.15 6.29
CA ALA A 64 32.44 18.36 7.10
C ALA A 64 31.72 19.55 6.41
N GLN A 65 31.94 19.74 5.10
CA GLN A 65 31.23 20.76 4.32
C GLN A 65 29.73 20.48 4.24
N LEU A 66 29.30 19.22 4.15
CA LEU A 66 27.89 18.85 4.13
C LEU A 66 27.24 19.06 5.51
N GLU A 67 27.94 18.74 6.60
CA GLU A 67 27.48 18.98 7.98
C GLU A 67 27.29 20.48 8.24
N GLU A 68 28.25 21.32 7.81
CA GLU A 68 28.15 22.77 7.91
C GLU A 68 27.01 23.33 7.05
N ARG A 69 26.81 22.78 5.84
CA ARG A 69 25.71 23.16 4.96
C ARG A 69 24.34 22.80 5.54
N VAL A 70 24.21 21.64 6.16
CA VAL A 70 22.99 21.21 6.85
C VAL A 70 22.70 22.12 8.03
N LYS A 71 23.72 22.46 8.83
CA LYS A 71 23.57 23.38 9.97
C LYS A 71 23.08 24.76 9.52
N TYR A 72 23.66 25.32 8.46
CA TYR A 72 23.23 26.60 7.90
C TYR A 72 21.78 26.57 7.38
N LEU A 73 21.36 25.48 6.74
CA LEU A 73 19.98 25.34 6.22
C LEU A 73 18.96 25.20 7.35
N CYS A 74 19.27 24.46 8.41
CA CYS A 74 18.41 24.36 9.59
C CYS A 74 18.21 25.71 10.27
N ASP A 75 19.28 26.51 10.41
CA ASP A 75 19.23 27.84 11.04
C ASP A 75 18.36 28.82 10.24
N ARG A 76 18.45 28.75 8.90
CA ARG A 76 17.58 29.52 7.99
C ARG A 76 16.11 29.11 8.05
N LEU A 77 15.83 27.82 8.21
CA LEU A 77 14.45 27.35 8.34
C LEU A 77 13.84 27.83 9.66
N SER A 78 14.60 27.80 10.76
CA SER A 78 14.12 28.32 12.04
C SER A 78 13.86 29.83 12.05
N THR A 79 14.64 30.61 11.28
CA THR A 79 14.40 32.07 11.13
C THR A 79 13.22 32.38 10.21
N THR A 80 12.87 31.46 9.29
CA THR A 80 11.69 31.60 8.42
C THR A 80 10.41 31.17 9.16
N GLU A 81 10.50 30.21 10.09
CA GLU A 81 9.37 29.77 10.92
C GLU A 81 9.02 30.73 12.07
N THR A 82 9.92 31.65 12.44
CA THR A 82 9.70 32.64 13.51
C THR A 82 9.09 33.97 13.04
N GLN A 83 8.79 34.13 11.74
CA GLN A 83 7.93 35.22 11.26
C GLN A 83 6.49 34.73 11.08
N PRO A 84 5.53 35.11 11.95
CA PRO A 84 4.12 34.85 11.70
C PRO A 84 3.63 35.74 10.56
N ASN A 85 3.14 35.12 9.48
CA ASN A 85 2.45 35.79 8.37
C ASN A 85 1.23 36.56 8.88
N SER A 86 1.46 37.85 9.16
CA SER A 86 0.45 38.88 9.09
C SER A 86 0.41 39.35 7.63
N THR A 87 -0.71 39.18 6.93
CA THR A 87 -1.27 40.17 5.99
C THR A 87 -2.49 39.60 5.26
N ASN A 88 -3.65 40.14 5.61
CA ASN A 88 -4.81 40.29 4.72
C ASN A 88 -4.91 41.78 4.35
N ALA A 89 -5.36 42.07 3.12
CA ALA A 89 -5.71 43.37 2.51
C ALA A 89 -4.51 44.29 2.14
N THR A 90 -4.43 44.99 0.99
CA THR A 90 -5.41 45.47 -0.01
C THR A 90 -4.67 45.95 -1.28
N ARG A 91 -5.41 46.11 -2.40
CA ARG A 91 -5.01 46.70 -3.70
C ARG A 91 -4.37 48.11 -3.57
N ASP A 92 -3.37 48.47 -4.40
CA ASP A 92 -3.51 49.32 -5.61
C ASP A 92 -2.14 49.68 -6.28
N SER A 93 -2.27 50.06 -7.55
CA SER A 93 -1.38 50.46 -8.66
C SER A 93 -0.11 51.32 -8.47
N THR A 94 0.90 51.10 -9.35
CA THR A 94 1.68 52.06 -10.20
C THR A 94 3.24 52.00 -10.22
N THR A 95 3.79 51.87 -11.45
CA THR A 95 5.02 52.44 -12.10
C THR A 95 6.41 52.39 -11.42
N GLY A 96 7.42 51.82 -12.12
CA GLY A 96 8.87 51.86 -11.77
C GLY A 96 9.58 53.18 -12.15
N PRO A 97 10.92 53.25 -12.39
CA PRO A 97 12.00 52.22 -12.33
C PRO A 97 13.31 52.66 -11.59
N ALA A 98 14.28 51.73 -11.46
CA ALA A 98 15.75 51.90 -11.63
C ALA A 98 16.67 51.34 -10.50
N SER A 99 17.60 50.47 -10.95
CA SER A 99 19.03 50.34 -10.56
C SER A 99 19.39 49.82 -9.16
N SER A 100 20.37 48.95 -8.91
CA SER A 100 21.27 48.05 -9.66
C SER A 100 22.05 47.26 -8.59
N ALA A 101 22.64 46.12 -8.98
CA ALA A 101 23.74 45.42 -8.31
C ALA A 101 23.40 44.41 -7.20
N ALA A 102 23.20 43.15 -7.60
CA ALA A 102 23.95 42.01 -7.04
C ALA A 102 23.80 40.80 -7.97
N SER A 103 24.59 40.80 -9.05
CA SER A 103 24.78 39.62 -9.89
C SER A 103 25.61 38.59 -9.11
N ILE A 104 24.96 37.58 -8.54
CA ILE A 104 25.64 36.38 -8.02
C ILE A 104 25.02 35.16 -8.71
N LEU A 105 25.73 34.72 -9.76
CA LEU A 105 25.80 33.37 -10.31
C LEU A 105 24.60 32.45 -9.99
N THR A 106 23.56 32.53 -10.82
CA THR A 106 22.60 31.45 -10.99
C THR A 106 23.34 30.24 -11.57
N SER A 107 23.70 29.28 -10.71
CA SER A 107 23.88 27.91 -11.18
C SER A 107 22.52 27.48 -11.71
N GLN A 108 22.43 27.23 -13.01
CA GLN A 108 21.32 26.50 -13.62
C GLN A 108 21.30 25.09 -13.01
N HIS A 109 20.72 24.95 -11.82
CA HIS A 109 20.10 23.70 -11.44
C HIS A 109 18.82 23.66 -12.26
N GLU A 110 18.88 23.03 -13.43
CA GLU A 110 17.70 22.40 -14.00
C GLU A 110 17.13 21.53 -12.87
N SER A 111 16.05 22.04 -12.27
CA SER A 111 15.18 21.16 -11.50
C SER A 111 14.74 20.09 -12.48
N PHE A 112 15.14 18.85 -12.24
CA PHE A 112 14.55 17.71 -12.91
C PHE A 112 13.06 17.78 -12.58
N ARG A 113 12.28 18.37 -13.49
CA ARG A 113 10.83 18.21 -13.47
C ARG A 113 10.62 16.75 -13.83
N VAL A 114 10.30 15.96 -12.82
CA VAL A 114 9.70 14.65 -13.07
C VAL A 114 8.36 14.99 -13.70
N ASP A 115 8.26 14.85 -15.02
CA ASP A 115 6.98 14.84 -15.71
C ASP A 115 6.15 13.74 -15.04
N ASP A 116 5.09 14.13 -14.34
CA ASP A 116 4.15 13.22 -13.71
C ASP A 116 3.24 12.67 -14.82
N PRO A 117 3.42 11.42 -15.28
CA PRO A 117 2.68 10.92 -16.43
C PRO A 117 1.22 10.58 -16.10
N GLY A 118 0.77 10.88 -14.89
CA GLY A 118 -0.51 10.41 -14.37
C GLY A 118 -0.49 8.90 -14.08
N VAL A 119 -1.39 8.48 -13.22
CA VAL A 119 -1.50 7.07 -12.80
C VAL A 119 -2.36 6.33 -13.83
N TYR A 120 -1.79 5.38 -14.56
CA TYR A 120 -2.51 4.62 -15.60
C TYR A 120 -3.79 3.95 -15.06
N GLN A 121 -4.96 4.47 -15.41
CA GLN A 121 -6.22 3.75 -15.21
C GLN A 121 -6.43 2.82 -16.42
N GLY A 122 -6.88 1.59 -16.17
CA GLY A 122 -7.19 0.70 -17.28
C GLY A 122 -8.39 1.25 -18.03
N GLY A 123 -8.39 1.23 -19.36
CA GLY A 123 -9.46 1.83 -20.19
C GLY A 123 -10.84 1.18 -20.08
N SER A 124 -11.05 0.35 -19.05
CA SER A 124 -12.32 -0.23 -18.60
C SER A 124 -12.65 0.16 -17.16
N SER A 125 -11.94 1.17 -16.60
CA SER A 125 -12.17 1.66 -15.25
C SER A 125 -13.60 2.17 -15.07
N PHE A 126 -14.10 2.15 -13.84
CA PHE A 126 -15.42 2.68 -13.55
C PHE A 126 -15.54 4.16 -13.92
N SER A 127 -14.47 4.94 -13.74
CA SER A 127 -14.39 6.33 -14.15
C SER A 127 -14.58 6.49 -15.66
N ASP A 128 -13.85 5.71 -16.47
CA ASP A 128 -13.98 5.74 -17.93
C ASP A 128 -15.39 5.32 -18.39
N GLN A 129 -15.95 4.27 -17.79
CA GLN A 129 -17.30 3.80 -18.11
C GLN A 129 -18.37 4.83 -17.71
N SER A 130 -18.19 5.53 -16.60
CA SER A 130 -19.11 6.58 -16.16
C SER A 130 -19.10 7.77 -17.10
N VAL A 131 -17.92 8.18 -17.59
CA VAL A 131 -17.79 9.23 -18.61
C VAL A 131 -18.45 8.78 -19.91
N GLN A 132 -18.18 7.56 -20.38
CA GLN A 132 -18.77 7.03 -21.61
C GLN A 132 -20.30 6.91 -21.51
N ALA A 133 -20.84 6.44 -20.39
CA ALA A 133 -22.28 6.35 -20.16
C ALA A 133 -22.95 7.73 -20.15
N ASN A 134 -22.29 8.74 -19.58
CA ASN A 134 -22.77 10.12 -19.62
C ASN A 134 -22.81 10.66 -21.06
N ASP A 135 -21.77 10.43 -21.86
CA ASP A 135 -21.72 10.86 -23.27
C ASP A 135 -22.78 10.15 -24.14
N ILE A 136 -23.04 8.86 -23.92
CA ILE A 136 -24.12 8.11 -24.59
C ILE A 136 -25.50 8.68 -24.20
N SER A 137 -25.68 9.02 -22.92
CA SER A 137 -26.93 9.63 -22.44
C SER A 137 -27.16 11.00 -23.10
N GLN A 138 -26.12 11.84 -23.18
CA GLN A 138 -26.18 13.14 -23.86
C GLN A 138 -26.55 13.00 -25.35
N SER A 139 -25.89 12.09 -26.08
CA SER A 139 -26.17 11.88 -27.50
C SER A 139 -27.59 11.33 -27.75
N SER A 140 -28.09 10.48 -26.88
CA SER A 140 -29.46 9.95 -26.94
C SER A 140 -30.51 11.04 -26.66
N ILE A 141 -30.25 11.94 -25.70
CA ILE A 141 -31.11 13.09 -25.40
C ILE A 141 -31.13 14.06 -26.60
N ALA A 142 -29.96 14.41 -27.13
CA ALA A 142 -29.84 15.28 -28.31
C ALA A 142 -30.57 14.71 -29.55
N ALA A 143 -30.61 13.39 -29.70
CA ALA A 143 -31.33 12.73 -30.79
C ALA A 143 -32.86 12.71 -30.60
N SER A 144 -33.36 12.92 -29.37
CA SER A 144 -34.78 12.72 -29.03
C SER A 144 -35.68 13.96 -29.12
N ASN A 145 -35.15 15.15 -29.45
CA ASN A 145 -35.92 16.41 -29.58
C ASN A 145 -36.90 16.66 -28.42
N ILE A 146 -36.56 16.27 -27.19
CA ILE A 146 -37.39 16.52 -26.00
C ILE A 146 -37.05 17.92 -25.48
N ASP A 147 -38.01 18.83 -25.61
CA ASP A 147 -37.93 20.27 -25.31
C ASP A 147 -37.85 20.60 -23.79
N SER A 148 -37.29 19.70 -22.98
CA SER A 148 -37.08 19.87 -21.53
C SER A 148 -35.67 20.39 -21.26
N GLN A 149 -35.35 21.53 -21.87
CA GLN A 149 -33.98 22.05 -22.03
C GLN A 149 -33.44 22.84 -20.82
N TYR A 150 -34.07 22.75 -19.65
CA TYR A 150 -33.57 23.40 -18.44
C TYR A 150 -33.31 22.38 -17.33
N ASN A 151 -32.11 22.53 -16.74
CA ASN A 151 -31.48 21.73 -15.67
C ASN A 151 -30.67 20.48 -16.08
N LEU A 152 -31.04 19.73 -17.13
CA LEU A 152 -30.32 18.49 -17.48
C LEU A 152 -28.92 18.73 -18.06
N ASP A 153 -28.73 19.70 -18.94
CA ASP A 153 -27.41 20.00 -19.51
C ASP A 153 -26.44 20.55 -18.45
N THR A 154 -26.95 21.32 -17.49
CA THR A 154 -26.17 21.84 -16.37
C THR A 154 -25.76 20.71 -15.42
N ILE A 155 -26.69 19.83 -15.05
CA ILE A 155 -26.44 18.66 -14.21
C ILE A 155 -25.45 17.70 -14.91
N SER A 156 -25.60 17.48 -16.21
CA SER A 156 -24.74 16.59 -16.98
C SER A 156 -23.33 17.16 -17.18
N ARG A 157 -23.20 18.49 -17.33
CA ARG A 157 -21.90 19.19 -17.37
C ARG A 157 -21.22 19.16 -15.99
N GLN A 158 -21.97 19.38 -14.91
CA GLN A 158 -21.47 19.22 -13.54
C GLN A 158 -21.04 17.77 -13.25
N LEU A 159 -21.82 16.78 -13.69
CA LEU A 159 -21.44 15.37 -13.62
C LEU A 159 -20.16 15.10 -14.41
N LYS A 160 -20.02 15.66 -15.62
CA LYS A 160 -18.81 15.51 -16.43
C LYS A 160 -17.59 16.13 -15.75
N ASP A 161 -17.72 17.32 -15.19
CA ASP A 161 -16.64 17.99 -14.42
C ASP A 161 -16.28 17.21 -13.15
N HIS A 162 -17.26 16.59 -12.48
CA HIS A 162 -17.01 15.75 -11.30
C HIS A 162 -16.45 14.35 -11.64
N LEU A 163 -16.72 13.84 -12.85
CA LEU A 163 -16.26 12.54 -13.34
C LEU A 163 -14.94 12.61 -14.10
N GLN A 164 -14.55 13.79 -14.60
CA GLN A 164 -13.25 13.99 -15.21
C GLN A 164 -12.17 13.63 -14.19
N PRO A 165 -11.13 12.85 -14.58
CA PRO A 165 -9.97 12.69 -13.74
C PRO A 165 -9.47 14.10 -13.46
N LEU A 166 -9.56 14.55 -12.21
CA LEU A 166 -8.96 15.80 -11.79
C LEU A 166 -7.52 15.75 -12.32
N ASP A 167 -7.11 16.75 -13.11
CA ASP A 167 -5.69 17.02 -13.27
C ASP A 167 -5.19 17.22 -11.84
N MET A 168 -4.51 16.22 -11.27
CA MET A 168 -4.19 16.14 -9.85
C MET A 168 -2.74 16.60 -9.63
N PRO A 169 -2.47 17.90 -9.42
CA PRO A 169 -1.19 18.30 -8.88
C PRO A 169 -1.13 17.90 -7.39
N ALA A 170 -0.20 16.98 -7.08
CA ALA A 170 0.38 16.60 -5.78
C ALA A 170 0.12 15.15 -5.31
N LEU A 171 0.85 14.23 -5.94
CA LEU A 171 0.96 12.77 -5.71
C LEU A 171 1.22 12.25 -4.28
N SER A 172 1.33 13.08 -3.23
CA SER A 172 1.73 12.59 -1.89
C SER A 172 0.54 12.15 -1.03
N LYS A 173 -0.60 12.86 -1.08
CA LYS A 173 -1.69 12.64 -0.11
C LYS A 173 -2.57 11.43 -0.44
N ASP A 174 -2.71 11.07 -1.71
CA ASP A 174 -3.57 9.95 -2.14
C ASP A 174 -2.93 8.57 -1.93
N TYR A 175 -1.63 8.56 -1.63
CA TYR A 175 -0.82 7.37 -1.36
C TYR A 175 -0.46 7.22 0.12
N GLN A 176 -1.02 8.07 0.99
CA GLN A 176 -0.71 8.12 2.41
C GLN A 176 -1.99 8.24 3.24
N LEU A 177 -2.03 7.52 4.35
CA LEU A 177 -2.95 7.74 5.47
C LEU A 177 -2.48 8.93 6.32
N SER A 178 -1.16 9.09 6.52
CA SER A 178 -0.60 10.17 7.34
C SER A 178 -0.32 11.43 6.51
N SER A 179 -0.62 12.61 7.07
CA SER A 179 -0.26 13.90 6.47
C SER A 179 1.18 14.33 6.72
N SER A 180 1.95 13.59 7.53
CA SER A 180 3.29 13.95 7.98
C SER A 180 4.33 12.90 7.57
N VAL A 181 5.32 13.33 6.78
CA VAL A 181 6.49 12.52 6.42
C VAL A 181 7.42 12.46 7.63
N THR A 182 7.35 11.39 8.42
CA THR A 182 8.32 11.20 9.51
C THR A 182 9.55 10.44 9.01
N SER A 183 10.72 11.08 9.08
CA SER A 183 12.04 10.55 8.65
C SER A 183 12.59 9.41 9.52
N LYS A 184 11.89 9.00 10.59
CA LYS A 184 12.37 7.94 11.49
C LYS A 184 12.10 6.56 10.89
N HIS A 185 13.14 5.74 10.72
CA HIS A 185 13.06 4.35 10.24
C HIS A 185 12.20 3.42 11.12
N HIS A 186 11.92 3.80 12.38
CA HIS A 186 10.95 3.15 13.25
C HIS A 186 10.04 4.18 13.92
N PRO A 187 8.71 4.12 13.69
CA PRO A 187 7.79 5.03 14.35
C PRO A 187 7.67 4.66 15.83
N GLU A 188 8.03 5.60 16.70
CA GLU A 188 7.71 5.51 18.12
C GLU A 188 6.19 5.64 18.29
N MET A 189 5.55 4.57 18.79
CA MET A 189 4.10 4.46 18.94
C MET A 189 3.70 4.69 20.39
N GLU A 190 2.87 5.69 20.63
CA GLU A 190 2.39 6.04 21.97
C GLU A 190 1.38 5.00 22.47
N LEU A 191 1.65 4.40 23.64
CA LEU A 191 0.74 3.43 24.26
C LEU A 191 -0.55 4.11 24.76
N LEU A 192 -1.68 3.41 24.62
CA LEU A 192 -2.95 3.81 25.22
C LEU A 192 -2.93 3.58 26.74
N PRO A 193 -3.78 4.29 27.51
CA PRO A 193 -3.93 4.02 28.93
C PRO A 193 -4.33 2.58 29.21
N ALA A 194 -3.60 1.87 30.08
CA ALA A 194 -3.88 0.46 30.40
C ALA A 194 -5.32 0.22 30.90
N ARG A 195 -5.88 1.18 31.65
CA ARG A 195 -7.28 1.16 32.10
C ARG A 195 -8.28 1.03 30.95
N LEU A 196 -8.05 1.76 29.85
CA LEU A 196 -8.90 1.72 28.66
C LEU A 196 -8.79 0.34 28.00
N VAL A 197 -7.56 -0.16 27.82
CA VAL A 197 -7.32 -1.45 27.16
C VAL A 197 -8.01 -2.58 27.93
N VAL A 198 -7.88 -2.61 29.25
CA VAL A 198 -8.57 -3.59 30.10
C VAL A 198 -10.10 -3.46 29.97
N ALA A 199 -10.64 -2.24 30.01
CA ALA A 199 -12.07 -2.00 29.87
C ALA A 199 -12.61 -2.46 28.50
N VAL A 200 -11.87 -2.20 27.42
CA VAL A 200 -12.19 -2.71 26.07
C VAL A 200 -12.17 -4.24 26.06
N LEU A 201 -11.12 -4.88 26.58
CA LEU A 201 -11.02 -6.35 26.61
C LEU A 201 -12.14 -6.99 27.45
N GLN A 202 -12.61 -6.34 28.50
CA GLN A 202 -13.78 -6.79 29.27
C GLN A 202 -15.07 -6.63 28.47
N GLN A 203 -15.26 -5.49 27.81
CA GLN A 203 -16.45 -5.23 27.00
C GLN A 203 -16.57 -6.19 25.80
N LEU A 204 -15.45 -6.59 25.20
CA LEU A 204 -15.41 -7.59 24.11
C LEU A 204 -16.02 -8.94 24.51
N LYS A 205 -15.94 -9.31 25.80
CA LYS A 205 -16.51 -10.56 26.32
C LYS A 205 -18.02 -10.48 26.52
N VAL A 206 -18.54 -9.27 26.73
CA VAL A 206 -19.97 -9.02 26.91
C VAL A 206 -20.64 -8.84 25.55
N ASN A 207 -20.16 -7.86 24.78
CA ASN A 207 -20.67 -7.50 23.47
C ASN A 207 -19.52 -7.47 22.47
N ARG A 208 -19.41 -8.54 21.68
CA ARG A 208 -18.42 -8.64 20.61
C ARG A 208 -18.79 -7.69 19.46
N PRO A 209 -17.89 -6.76 19.07
CA PRO A 209 -18.08 -5.90 17.91
C PRO A 209 -18.29 -6.70 16.63
N ILE A 210 -19.18 -6.23 15.77
CA ILE A 210 -19.44 -6.74 14.42
C ILE A 210 -18.14 -6.82 13.63
N PHE A 211 -17.25 -5.83 13.76
CA PHE A 211 -15.95 -5.83 13.09
C PHE A 211 -15.12 -7.10 13.35
N LEU A 212 -15.21 -7.68 14.56
CA LEU A 212 -14.54 -8.92 14.95
C LEU A 212 -15.33 -10.18 14.61
N CYS A 213 -16.41 -10.06 13.84
CA CYS A 213 -17.25 -11.15 13.37
C CYS A 213 -17.37 -11.17 11.83
N SER A 214 -17.39 -10.00 11.18
CA SER A 214 -17.80 -9.86 9.77
C SER A 214 -16.66 -9.80 8.75
N PHE A 215 -15.46 -9.42 9.17
CA PHE A 215 -14.36 -9.10 8.25
C PHE A 215 -13.11 -9.97 8.47
N LEU A 216 -11.95 -9.32 8.59
CA LEU A 216 -10.61 -9.91 8.58
C LEU A 216 -10.33 -10.83 9.79
N ILE A 217 -11.03 -10.61 10.90
CA ILE A 217 -10.91 -11.38 12.14
C ILE A 217 -12.29 -11.91 12.53
N ASN A 218 -12.34 -13.17 12.96
CA ASN A 218 -13.49 -13.77 13.63
C ASN A 218 -13.17 -14.29 15.05
N ASP A 219 -11.91 -14.18 15.47
CA ASP A 219 -11.38 -14.76 16.70
C ASP A 219 -10.72 -13.65 17.56
N PRO A 220 -11.40 -13.18 18.62
CA PRO A 220 -10.96 -12.03 19.42
C PRO A 220 -9.67 -12.29 20.20
N SER A 221 -9.26 -13.55 20.36
CA SER A 221 -8.03 -13.90 21.09
C SER A 221 -6.75 -13.34 20.47
N LEU A 222 -6.72 -13.12 19.15
CA LEU A 222 -5.58 -12.53 18.48
C LEU A 222 -5.36 -11.13 19.05
N PHE A 223 -6.44 -10.37 19.20
CA PHE A 223 -6.41 -9.04 19.78
C PHE A 223 -6.07 -9.09 21.27
N GLU A 224 -6.67 -10.01 22.04
CA GLU A 224 -6.33 -10.22 23.45
C GLU A 224 -4.83 -10.50 23.62
N THR A 225 -4.26 -11.38 22.79
CA THR A 225 -2.84 -11.77 22.84
C THR A 225 -1.93 -10.59 22.51
N LEU A 226 -2.27 -9.80 21.48
CA LEU A 226 -1.50 -8.61 21.11
C LEU A 226 -1.52 -7.56 22.23
N CYS A 227 -2.67 -7.29 22.83
CA CYS A 227 -2.79 -6.40 23.98
C CYS A 227 -2.03 -6.95 25.19
N GLN A 228 -2.11 -8.25 25.47
CA GLN A 228 -1.39 -8.86 26.57
C GLN A 228 0.13 -8.72 26.41
N GLN A 229 0.64 -8.98 25.21
CA GLN A 229 2.05 -8.82 24.89
C GLN A 229 2.50 -7.36 24.98
N ALA A 230 1.69 -6.40 24.53
CA ALA A 230 2.02 -4.98 24.61
C ALA A 230 2.10 -4.44 26.04
N TYR A 231 1.24 -4.90 26.94
CA TYR A 231 1.07 -4.28 28.27
C TYR A 231 1.63 -5.09 29.43
N TYR A 232 1.78 -6.41 29.30
CA TYR A 232 2.14 -7.30 30.42
C TYR A 232 3.41 -8.12 30.19
N THR A 233 4.00 -8.06 28.99
CA THR A 233 5.23 -8.81 28.69
C THR A 233 6.43 -7.87 28.58
N ALA A 234 7.61 -8.31 29.03
CA ALA A 234 8.84 -7.52 28.94
C ALA A 234 9.42 -7.44 27.51
N ALA A 235 8.99 -8.33 26.61
CA ALA A 235 9.45 -8.36 25.23
C ALA A 235 8.65 -7.36 24.38
N PRO A 236 9.32 -6.46 23.63
CA PRO A 236 8.63 -5.50 22.78
C PRO A 236 7.91 -6.22 21.62
N LEU A 237 6.74 -5.70 21.24
CA LEU A 237 6.04 -6.14 20.04
C LEU A 237 6.88 -5.85 18.79
N SER A 238 6.79 -6.74 17.80
CA SER A 238 7.26 -6.42 16.45
C SER A 238 6.41 -5.28 15.85
N LEU A 239 6.95 -4.57 14.87
CA LEU A 239 6.22 -3.48 14.20
C LEU A 239 4.88 -3.95 13.63
N GLY A 240 4.83 -5.13 12.99
CA GLY A 240 3.60 -5.70 12.45
C GLY A 240 2.57 -6.02 13.54
N GLN A 241 3.02 -6.55 14.70
CA GLN A 241 2.15 -6.82 15.84
C GLN A 241 1.57 -5.53 16.43
N ALA A 242 2.41 -4.52 16.66
CA ALA A 242 1.98 -3.22 17.18
C ALA A 242 1.02 -2.53 16.21
N THR A 243 1.34 -2.51 14.91
CA THR A 243 0.47 -1.95 13.86
C THR A 243 -0.88 -2.67 13.83
N SER A 244 -0.88 -4.01 13.87
CA SER A 244 -2.13 -4.80 13.92
C SER A 244 -2.96 -4.48 15.16
N MET A 245 -2.33 -4.37 16.34
CA MET A 245 -3.01 -4.04 17.59
C MET A 245 -3.72 -2.68 17.50
N TYR A 246 -3.02 -1.63 17.03
CA TYR A 246 -3.62 -0.31 16.89
C TYR A 246 -4.69 -0.26 15.81
N GLY A 247 -4.52 -0.99 14.70
CA GLY A 247 -5.54 -1.10 13.66
C GLY A 247 -6.83 -1.77 14.17
N ILE A 248 -6.72 -2.86 14.92
CA ILE A 248 -7.89 -3.52 15.53
C ILE A 248 -8.55 -2.58 16.55
N MET A 249 -7.75 -1.97 17.43
CA MET A 249 -8.27 -1.04 18.44
C MET A 249 -9.00 0.15 17.81
N TYR A 250 -8.46 0.71 16.71
CA TYR A 250 -9.12 1.79 15.96
C TYR A 250 -10.55 1.42 15.53
N TYR A 251 -10.72 0.24 14.91
CA TYR A 251 -12.05 -0.21 14.46
C TYR A 251 -12.99 -0.54 15.62
N VAL A 252 -12.49 -1.23 16.65
CA VAL A 252 -13.28 -1.56 17.84
C VAL A 252 -13.79 -0.28 18.53
N LEU A 253 -12.93 0.72 18.72
CA LEU A 253 -13.32 1.97 19.35
C LEU A 253 -14.29 2.79 18.47
N LYS A 254 -14.09 2.83 17.15
CA LYS A 254 -15.05 3.46 16.22
C LYS A 254 -16.43 2.83 16.32
N GLU A 255 -16.49 1.50 16.37
CA GLU A 255 -17.75 0.77 16.50
C GLU A 255 -18.41 1.04 17.85
N TYR A 256 -17.66 1.08 18.95
CA TYR A 256 -18.19 1.42 20.26
C TYR A 256 -18.73 2.85 20.34
N VAL A 257 -18.12 3.82 19.64
CA VAL A 257 -18.68 5.16 19.51
C VAL A 257 -19.98 5.13 18.71
N LEU A 258 -20.01 4.40 17.59
CA LEU A 258 -21.19 4.26 16.74
C LEU A 258 -22.38 3.63 17.47
N LEU A 259 -22.10 2.58 18.26
CA LEU A 259 -23.08 1.84 19.04
C LEU A 259 -23.39 2.46 20.41
N GLN A 260 -22.85 3.65 20.71
CA GLN A 260 -23.07 4.37 21.96
C GLN A 260 -22.75 3.52 23.21
N SER A 261 -21.63 2.80 23.16
CA SER A 261 -21.16 1.96 24.27
C SER A 261 -21.02 2.74 25.58
N PRO A 262 -21.30 2.14 26.75
CA PRO A 262 -21.07 2.77 28.06
C PRO A 262 -19.65 3.29 28.26
N LEU A 263 -18.66 2.65 27.62
CA LEU A 263 -17.26 3.08 27.63
C LEU A 263 -17.06 4.53 27.13
N ALA A 264 -17.96 5.04 26.29
CA ALA A 264 -17.91 6.41 25.79
C ALA A 264 -18.20 7.45 26.88
N GLN A 265 -18.81 7.05 28.00
CA GLN A 265 -19.08 7.92 29.15
C GLN A 265 -17.87 7.98 30.11
N GLU A 266 -17.09 6.89 30.18
CA GLU A 266 -15.96 6.75 31.11
C GLU A 266 -14.63 7.21 30.52
N HIS A 267 -14.51 7.18 29.19
CA HIS A 267 -13.27 7.46 28.48
C HIS A 267 -13.50 8.38 27.28
N ASP A 268 -12.52 9.23 26.98
CA ASP A 268 -12.50 10.01 25.73
C ASP A 268 -12.12 9.10 24.55
N LEU A 269 -13.10 8.33 24.06
CA LEU A 269 -12.89 7.38 22.97
C LEU A 269 -12.46 8.10 21.69
N LYS A 270 -12.89 9.35 21.45
CA LYS A 270 -12.50 10.10 20.24
C LYS A 270 -11.01 10.40 20.23
N ALA A 271 -10.46 10.89 21.35
CA ALA A 271 -9.03 11.10 21.46
C ALA A 271 -8.23 9.79 21.29
N HIS A 272 -8.72 8.69 21.87
CA HIS A 272 -8.07 7.39 21.75
C HIS A 272 -8.14 6.79 20.34
N ILE A 273 -9.25 7.01 19.61
CA ILE A 273 -9.37 6.67 18.18
C ILE A 273 -8.28 7.40 17.39
N SER A 274 -8.11 8.71 17.59
CA SER A 274 -7.08 9.50 16.91
C SER A 274 -5.66 9.00 17.20
N THR A 275 -5.37 8.57 18.44
CA THR A 275 -4.07 7.95 18.77
C THR A 275 -3.88 6.61 18.08
N CYS A 276 -4.90 5.74 18.07
CA CYS A 276 -4.85 4.45 17.39
C CYS A 276 -4.63 4.64 15.88
N GLU A 277 -5.39 5.54 15.27
CA GLU A 277 -5.29 5.90 13.86
C GLU A 277 -3.89 6.37 13.50
N ARG A 278 -3.34 7.34 14.24
CA ARG A 278 -1.99 7.86 14.02
C ARG A 278 -0.93 6.77 14.12
N ASN A 279 -0.99 5.92 15.14
CA ASN A 279 -0.01 4.83 15.30
C ASN A 279 -0.16 3.78 14.19
N PHE A 280 -1.39 3.43 13.83
CA PHE A 280 -1.69 2.48 12.76
C PHE A 280 -1.17 2.97 11.41
N SER A 281 -1.52 4.20 11.02
CA SER A 281 -1.09 4.83 9.77
C SER A 281 0.43 4.91 9.67
N ARG A 282 1.12 5.31 10.75
CA ARG A 282 2.59 5.34 10.76
C ARG A 282 3.23 3.95 10.64
N GLY A 283 2.60 2.93 11.20
CA GLY A 283 3.10 1.56 11.16
C GLY A 283 3.01 0.94 9.76
N ILE A 284 1.88 1.13 9.09
CA ILE A 284 1.62 0.53 7.77
C ILE A 284 2.38 1.22 6.63
N GLU A 285 2.70 2.50 6.77
CA GLU A 285 3.49 3.28 5.80
C GLU A 285 5.01 3.05 5.90
N THR A 286 5.43 2.07 6.69
CA THR A 286 6.85 1.71 6.78
C THR A 286 7.27 0.76 5.66
N TYR A 287 8.52 0.86 5.23
CA TYR A 287 9.12 -0.12 4.33
C TYR A 287 9.00 -1.55 4.87
N GLN A 288 9.18 -1.75 6.17
CA GLN A 288 9.05 -3.07 6.79
C GLN A 288 7.64 -3.63 6.62
N ALA A 289 6.59 -2.84 6.80
CA ALA A 289 5.22 -3.31 6.58
C ALA A 289 4.95 -3.67 5.12
N LEU A 290 5.50 -2.92 4.16
CA LEU A 290 5.28 -3.10 2.73
C LEU A 290 6.15 -4.18 2.07
N ALA A 291 7.33 -4.47 2.62
CA ALA A 291 8.34 -5.31 1.96
C ALA A 291 8.66 -6.62 2.69
N MET A 292 8.35 -6.74 3.99
CA MET A 292 8.66 -7.96 4.75
C MET A 292 7.44 -8.89 4.81
N PRO A 293 7.50 -10.08 4.19
CA PRO A 293 6.40 -11.04 4.24
C PRO A 293 6.36 -11.71 5.61
N CYS A 294 5.32 -11.41 6.38
CA CYS A 294 4.91 -12.17 7.55
C CYS A 294 3.39 -12.02 7.74
N PHE A 295 2.80 -12.89 8.56
CA PHE A 295 1.36 -12.82 8.82
C PHE A 295 0.95 -11.46 9.38
N GLU A 296 1.72 -10.90 10.31
CA GLU A 296 1.40 -9.65 10.98
C GLU A 296 1.35 -8.47 9.99
N ASN A 297 2.24 -8.46 9.00
CA ASN A 297 2.24 -7.47 7.93
C ASN A 297 1.11 -7.73 6.92
N VAL A 298 0.87 -8.98 6.52
CA VAL A 298 -0.31 -9.31 5.66
C VAL A 298 -1.60 -8.84 6.32
N PHE A 299 -1.72 -9.08 7.62
CA PHE A 299 -2.86 -8.73 8.42
C PHE A 299 -3.02 -7.21 8.58
N SER A 300 -1.95 -6.48 8.93
CA SER A 300 -2.00 -5.03 9.05
C SER A 300 -2.25 -4.33 7.70
N LEU A 301 -1.68 -4.85 6.61
CA LEU A 301 -1.96 -4.37 5.25
C LEU A 301 -3.43 -4.54 4.88
N ALA A 302 -4.04 -5.67 5.25
CA ALA A 302 -5.46 -5.91 5.01
C ALA A 302 -6.36 -4.93 5.78
N LEU A 303 -6.04 -4.63 7.04
CA LEU A 303 -6.72 -3.55 7.79
C LEU A 303 -6.56 -2.19 7.10
N GLY A 304 -5.37 -1.92 6.56
CA GLY A 304 -5.09 -0.65 5.89
C GLY A 304 -5.84 -0.47 4.59
N MET A 305 -6.04 -1.56 3.84
CA MET A 305 -6.90 -1.55 2.66
C MET A 305 -8.34 -1.18 3.03
N THR A 306 -8.90 -1.78 4.09
CA THR A 306 -10.24 -1.42 4.59
C THR A 306 -10.31 0.05 4.95
N LYS A 307 -9.28 0.59 5.62
CA LYS A 307 -9.22 2.01 5.98
C LYS A 307 -9.14 2.92 4.75
N ALA A 308 -8.28 2.57 3.79
CA ALA A 308 -8.16 3.32 2.54
C ALA A 308 -9.48 3.33 1.75
N GLN A 309 -10.25 2.24 1.79
CA GLN A 309 -11.59 2.20 1.18
C GLN A 309 -12.58 3.11 1.92
N GLU A 310 -12.61 3.09 3.25
CA GLU A 310 -13.46 3.99 4.06
C GLU A 310 -13.16 5.48 3.82
N GLU A 311 -11.90 5.82 3.59
CA GLU A 311 -11.45 7.19 3.30
C GLU A 311 -11.57 7.58 1.82
N GLY A 312 -12.02 6.67 0.94
CA GLY A 312 -12.11 6.94 -0.49
C GLY A 312 -10.74 7.15 -1.15
N LYS A 313 -9.70 6.43 -0.70
CA LYS A 313 -8.33 6.47 -1.23
C LYS A 313 -8.00 5.21 -2.06
N PRO A 314 -8.53 5.07 -3.29
CA PRO A 314 -8.37 3.85 -4.09
C PRO A 314 -6.93 3.58 -4.54
N PHE A 315 -6.08 4.60 -4.68
CA PHE A 315 -4.67 4.42 -5.09
C PHE A 315 -3.80 3.89 -3.95
N LEU A 316 -3.98 4.42 -2.74
CA LEU A 316 -3.40 3.83 -1.54
C LEU A 316 -3.88 2.38 -1.36
N CYS A 317 -5.18 2.12 -1.50
CA CYS A 317 -5.72 0.76 -1.43
C CYS A 317 -4.98 -0.18 -2.40
N CYS A 318 -4.75 0.24 -3.65
CA CYS A 318 -3.98 -0.53 -4.62
C CYS A 318 -2.51 -0.73 -4.24
N THR A 319 -1.88 0.25 -3.61
CA THR A 319 -0.49 0.15 -3.15
C THR A 319 -0.38 -0.90 -2.04
N LEU A 320 -1.28 -0.83 -1.05
CA LEU A 320 -1.35 -1.79 0.05
C LEU A 320 -1.71 -3.19 -0.46
N LEU A 321 -2.64 -3.27 -1.41
CA LEU A 321 -3.05 -4.51 -2.06
C LEU A 321 -1.89 -5.18 -2.80
N ALA A 322 -1.11 -4.43 -3.57
CA ALA A 322 0.05 -4.98 -4.28
C ALA A 322 1.06 -5.61 -3.32
N ALA A 323 1.37 -4.92 -2.20
CA ALA A 323 2.23 -5.45 -1.15
C ALA A 323 1.63 -6.69 -0.48
N ALA A 324 0.35 -6.65 -0.10
CA ALA A 324 -0.34 -7.75 0.56
C ALA A 324 -0.44 -9.00 -0.32
N ALA A 325 -0.77 -8.83 -1.60
CA ALA A 325 -0.83 -9.91 -2.58
C ALA A 325 0.56 -10.53 -2.80
N SER A 326 1.61 -9.71 -2.92
CA SER A 326 2.99 -10.18 -2.99
C SER A 326 3.36 -11.02 -1.76
N HIS A 327 3.05 -10.53 -0.55
CA HIS A 327 3.28 -11.28 0.68
C HIS A 327 2.51 -12.61 0.72
N CYS A 328 1.23 -12.62 0.32
CA CYS A 328 0.45 -13.85 0.23
C CYS A 328 1.08 -14.88 -0.72
N ARG A 329 1.62 -14.44 -1.86
CA ARG A 329 2.33 -15.34 -2.79
C ARG A 329 3.63 -15.87 -2.19
N MET A 330 4.45 -15.00 -1.60
CA MET A 330 5.73 -15.38 -0.99
C MET A 330 5.54 -16.35 0.19
N LEU A 331 4.48 -16.18 0.97
CA LEU A 331 4.14 -17.04 2.11
C LEU A 331 3.33 -18.28 1.71
N GLY A 332 2.96 -18.42 0.43
CA GLY A 332 2.21 -19.57 -0.07
C GLY A 332 0.75 -19.61 0.36
N TYR A 333 0.12 -18.49 0.70
CA TYR A 333 -1.28 -18.44 1.17
C TYR A 333 -2.30 -18.84 0.10
N CYS A 334 -1.92 -18.79 -1.19
CA CYS A 334 -2.78 -19.27 -2.26
C CYS A 334 -2.94 -20.80 -2.24
N GLN A 335 -2.04 -21.51 -1.54
CA GLN A 335 -1.92 -22.96 -1.55
C GLN A 335 -2.50 -23.61 -0.29
N GLU A 336 -3.41 -24.58 -0.44
CA GLU A 336 -4.04 -25.29 0.66
C GLU A 336 -3.00 -26.00 1.55
N ALA A 337 -1.96 -26.56 0.92
CA ALA A 337 -0.87 -27.25 1.58
C ALA A 337 -0.11 -26.39 2.63
N THR A 338 -0.17 -25.06 2.51
CA THR A 338 0.45 -24.15 3.49
C THR A 338 -0.26 -24.21 4.84
N TYR A 339 -1.60 -24.26 4.84
CA TYR A 339 -2.39 -24.19 6.06
C TYR A 339 -2.24 -25.43 6.96
N GLY A 340 -2.05 -26.61 6.36
CA GLY A 340 -1.80 -27.85 7.09
C GLY A 340 -0.51 -27.87 7.92
N LYS A 341 0.41 -26.91 7.70
CA LYS A 341 1.68 -26.78 8.44
C LYS A 341 1.54 -25.98 9.73
N HIS A 342 0.39 -25.34 9.95
CA HIS A 342 0.16 -24.45 11.09
C HIS A 342 -0.89 -25.04 12.04
N GLN A 343 -0.87 -24.56 13.28
CA GLN A 343 -1.95 -24.87 14.22
C GLN A 343 -3.30 -24.41 13.65
N ALA A 344 -4.36 -25.19 13.88
CA ALA A 344 -5.68 -24.97 13.28
C ALA A 344 -6.19 -23.52 13.42
N ARG A 345 -6.00 -22.92 14.60
CA ARG A 345 -6.37 -21.54 14.88
C ARG A 345 -5.61 -20.52 14.01
N ARG A 346 -4.29 -20.68 13.90
CA ARG A 346 -3.42 -19.82 13.09
C ARG A 346 -3.72 -19.99 11.61
N ALA A 347 -3.97 -21.22 11.17
CA ALA A 347 -4.36 -21.53 9.80
C ALA A 347 -5.67 -20.82 9.41
N ASP A 348 -6.69 -20.83 10.28
CA ASP A 348 -7.95 -20.12 10.03
C ASP A 348 -7.73 -18.60 9.90
N GLN A 349 -6.91 -18.00 10.75
CA GLN A 349 -6.57 -16.57 10.68
C GLN A 349 -5.84 -16.22 9.37
N MET A 350 -4.85 -17.02 8.97
CA MET A 350 -4.13 -16.84 7.71
C MET A 350 -5.08 -16.97 6.51
N ARG A 351 -6.02 -17.93 6.56
CA ARG A 351 -6.98 -18.20 5.50
C ARG A 351 -7.97 -17.05 5.34
N ARG A 352 -8.47 -16.50 6.44
CA ARG A 352 -9.32 -15.31 6.40
C ARG A 352 -8.59 -14.11 5.84
N ALA A 353 -7.36 -13.85 6.30
CA ALA A 353 -6.55 -12.76 5.78
C ALA A 353 -6.35 -12.86 4.26
N PHE A 354 -5.98 -14.04 3.76
CA PHE A 354 -5.86 -14.30 2.33
C PHE A 354 -7.15 -14.01 1.56
N TRP A 355 -8.28 -14.57 2.00
CA TRP A 355 -9.55 -14.39 1.30
C TRP A 355 -10.09 -12.97 1.36
N SER A 356 -9.82 -12.22 2.44
CA SER A 356 -10.13 -10.79 2.50
C SER A 356 -9.34 -10.01 1.47
N ILE A 357 -8.04 -10.30 1.32
CA ILE A 357 -7.17 -9.68 0.31
C ILE A 357 -7.64 -10.06 -1.10
N TYR A 358 -8.00 -11.33 -1.31
CA TYR A 358 -8.55 -11.81 -2.59
C TYR A 358 -9.83 -11.07 -3.00
N ILE A 359 -10.79 -10.90 -2.07
CA ILE A 359 -12.02 -10.16 -2.34
C ILE A 359 -11.68 -8.72 -2.75
N THR A 360 -10.80 -8.06 -2.00
CA THR A 360 -10.36 -6.69 -2.33
C THR A 360 -9.67 -6.63 -3.69
N ASP A 361 -8.84 -7.61 -4.04
CA ASP A 361 -8.17 -7.67 -5.33
C ASP A 361 -9.15 -7.71 -6.50
N LYS A 362 -10.16 -8.59 -6.44
CA LYS A 362 -11.17 -8.71 -7.51
C LYS A 362 -12.05 -7.46 -7.62
N ASN A 363 -12.44 -6.89 -6.48
CA ASN A 363 -13.16 -5.62 -6.44
C ASN A 363 -12.36 -4.49 -7.10
N MET A 364 -11.10 -4.32 -6.69
CA MET A 364 -10.24 -3.24 -7.20
C MET A 364 -9.87 -3.43 -8.67
N SER A 365 -9.70 -4.68 -9.11
CA SER A 365 -9.47 -5.03 -10.52
C SER A 365 -10.59 -4.53 -11.43
N LEU A 366 -11.85 -4.78 -11.06
CA LEU A 366 -13.01 -4.24 -11.79
C LEU A 366 -13.11 -2.72 -11.70
N LEU A 367 -12.96 -2.15 -10.50
CA LEU A 367 -13.12 -0.70 -10.29
C LEU A 367 -12.10 0.12 -11.10
N GLN A 368 -10.86 -0.35 -11.18
CA GLN A 368 -9.78 0.38 -11.86
C GLN A 368 -9.50 -0.09 -13.30
N GLY A 369 -10.20 -1.12 -13.77
CA GLY A 369 -9.94 -1.71 -15.08
C GLY A 369 -8.57 -2.40 -15.21
N ARG A 370 -7.94 -2.76 -14.09
CA ARG A 370 -6.59 -3.36 -14.05
C ARG A 370 -6.65 -4.87 -13.78
N PRO A 371 -5.68 -5.66 -14.26
CA PRO A 371 -5.62 -7.09 -13.93
C PRO A 371 -5.46 -7.31 -12.42
N SER A 372 -6.12 -8.34 -11.91
CA SER A 372 -5.98 -8.80 -10.53
C SER A 372 -4.57 -9.37 -10.26
N TYR A 373 -4.03 -9.10 -9.07
CA TYR A 373 -2.72 -9.60 -8.64
C TYR A 373 -2.74 -11.11 -8.32
N LEU A 374 -3.87 -11.61 -7.79
CA LEU A 374 -4.09 -12.99 -7.38
C LEU A 374 -4.93 -13.71 -8.44
N GLN A 375 -4.26 -14.42 -9.35
CA GLN A 375 -4.95 -15.13 -10.44
C GLN A 375 -5.63 -16.41 -9.94
N ASP A 376 -6.85 -16.66 -10.41
CA ASP A 376 -7.68 -17.80 -9.97
C ASP A 376 -7.03 -19.15 -10.28
N THR A 377 -6.19 -19.21 -11.32
CA THR A 377 -5.40 -20.38 -11.72
C THR A 377 -4.34 -20.78 -10.70
N GLU A 378 -3.91 -19.86 -9.83
CA GLU A 378 -2.90 -20.09 -8.79
C GLU A 378 -3.51 -20.39 -7.41
N VAL A 379 -4.84 -20.35 -7.27
CA VAL A 379 -5.52 -20.44 -5.96
C VAL A 379 -6.25 -21.78 -5.80
N ASP A 380 -5.74 -22.64 -4.91
CA ASP A 380 -6.40 -23.89 -4.51
C ASP A 380 -6.83 -23.93 -3.03
N ALA A 381 -6.53 -22.86 -2.27
CA ALA A 381 -6.93 -22.72 -0.87
C ALA A 381 -8.44 -22.96 -0.68
N TRP A 382 -8.81 -23.69 0.37
CA TRP A 382 -10.21 -23.86 0.75
C TRP A 382 -10.82 -22.60 1.37
N TYR A 383 -12.15 -22.53 1.36
CA TYR A 383 -12.88 -21.46 2.05
C TYR A 383 -12.72 -21.57 3.58
N PRO A 384 -12.84 -20.45 4.32
CA PRO A 384 -12.83 -20.47 5.78
C PRO A 384 -13.93 -21.37 6.34
N ARG A 385 -13.66 -21.95 7.51
CA ARG A 385 -14.67 -22.72 8.24
C ARG A 385 -15.73 -21.78 8.80
N VAL A 386 -16.97 -22.26 8.73
CA VAL A 386 -18.13 -21.60 9.33
C VAL A 386 -18.19 -21.95 10.81
N SER A 387 -18.22 -20.92 11.67
CA SER A 387 -18.39 -21.09 13.11
C SER A 387 -19.74 -21.74 13.44
N PRO A 388 -19.82 -22.66 14.42
CA PRO A 388 -21.08 -23.17 14.91
C PRO A 388 -21.86 -22.15 15.75
N ASP A 389 -21.19 -21.11 16.25
CA ASP A 389 -21.78 -20.05 17.06
C ASP A 389 -22.69 -19.14 16.22
N ALA A 390 -23.98 -19.04 16.57
CA ALA A 390 -25.01 -18.39 15.77
C ALA A 390 -24.66 -16.96 15.29
N PRO A 391 -24.21 -16.02 16.16
CA PRO A 391 -23.81 -14.69 15.71
C PRO A 391 -22.63 -14.72 14.72
N CYS A 392 -21.63 -15.58 14.93
CA CYS A 392 -20.48 -15.68 14.03
C CYS A 392 -20.82 -16.42 12.72
N LYS A 393 -21.75 -17.38 12.78
CA LYS A 393 -22.14 -18.24 11.66
C LYS A 393 -22.66 -17.44 10.48
N ALA A 394 -23.60 -16.52 10.72
CA ALA A 394 -24.20 -15.70 9.65
C ALA A 394 -23.13 -14.86 8.93
N TRP A 395 -22.20 -14.28 9.69
CA TRP A 395 -21.09 -13.51 9.15
C TRP A 395 -20.10 -14.37 8.37
N ASP A 396 -19.81 -15.59 8.82
CA ASP A 396 -18.94 -16.52 8.11
C ASP A 396 -19.54 -16.98 6.78
N GLU A 397 -20.84 -17.28 6.77
CA GLU A 397 -21.58 -17.61 5.55
C GLU A 397 -21.60 -16.42 4.57
N LEU A 398 -21.82 -15.21 5.07
CA LEU A 398 -21.73 -13.98 4.28
C LEU A 398 -20.32 -13.79 3.70
N PHE A 399 -19.28 -14.03 4.50
CA PHE A 399 -17.89 -13.90 4.05
C PHE A 399 -17.58 -14.88 2.92
N ILE A 400 -17.99 -16.15 3.05
CA ILE A 400 -17.84 -17.17 1.99
C ILE A 400 -18.60 -16.76 0.73
N LEU A 401 -19.80 -16.20 0.89
CA LEU A 401 -20.56 -15.69 -0.24
C LEU A 401 -19.86 -14.51 -0.92
N GLY A 402 -19.24 -13.62 -0.15
CA GLY A 402 -18.39 -12.54 -0.65
C GLY A 402 -17.20 -13.08 -1.47
N ILE A 403 -16.57 -14.18 -1.04
CA ILE A 403 -15.52 -14.85 -1.80
C ILE A 403 -16.05 -15.36 -3.15
N LYS A 404 -17.22 -16.03 -3.15
CA LYS A 404 -17.83 -16.54 -4.38
C LYS A 404 -18.21 -15.42 -5.34
N PHE A 405 -18.74 -14.32 -4.81
CA PHE A 405 -19.05 -13.13 -5.59
C PHE A 405 -17.78 -12.50 -6.19
N ALA A 406 -16.69 -12.41 -5.41
CA ALA A 406 -15.39 -11.94 -5.90
C ALA A 406 -14.84 -12.80 -7.05
N LYS A 407 -15.04 -14.12 -7.02
CA LYS A 407 -14.69 -14.99 -8.17
C LYS A 407 -15.45 -14.60 -9.43
N ILE A 408 -16.76 -14.41 -9.32
CA ILE A 408 -17.59 -13.95 -10.45
C ILE A 408 -17.09 -12.57 -10.94
N GLN A 409 -16.75 -11.66 -10.03
CA GLN A 409 -16.18 -10.36 -10.39
C GLN A 409 -14.86 -10.50 -11.18
N GLY A 410 -13.99 -11.43 -10.79
CA GLY A 410 -12.77 -11.75 -11.53
C GLY A 410 -13.04 -12.29 -12.94
N GLU A 411 -14.05 -13.15 -13.09
CA GLU A 411 -14.50 -13.65 -14.39
C GLU A 411 -15.09 -12.53 -15.26
N VAL A 412 -15.93 -11.66 -14.68
CA VAL A 412 -16.48 -10.48 -15.34
C VAL A 412 -15.36 -9.61 -15.90
N TYR A 413 -14.33 -9.32 -15.08
CA TYR A 413 -13.16 -8.59 -15.57
C TYR A 413 -12.51 -9.31 -16.74
N SER A 414 -12.18 -10.59 -16.56
CA SER A 414 -11.41 -11.37 -17.53
C SER A 414 -12.11 -11.51 -18.88
N HIS A 415 -13.43 -11.74 -18.88
CA HIS A 415 -14.22 -12.02 -20.07
C HIS A 415 -14.83 -10.79 -20.74
N LEU A 416 -15.00 -9.67 -20.02
CA LEU A 416 -15.65 -8.47 -20.57
C LEU A 416 -14.73 -7.23 -20.60
N TYR A 417 -13.85 -7.08 -19.62
CA TYR A 417 -13.12 -5.81 -19.40
C TYR A 417 -11.60 -5.90 -19.58
N SER A 418 -11.04 -7.10 -19.69
CA SER A 418 -9.63 -7.31 -19.98
C SER A 418 -9.27 -6.79 -21.37
N SER A 419 -7.99 -6.46 -21.59
CA SER A 419 -7.52 -6.00 -22.90
C SER A 419 -7.86 -7.00 -24.01
N THR A 420 -7.70 -8.30 -23.76
CA THR A 420 -8.05 -9.35 -24.72
C THR A 420 -9.57 -9.42 -24.95
N ALA A 421 -10.38 -9.36 -23.90
CA ALA A 421 -11.85 -9.42 -24.02
C ALA A 421 -12.45 -8.28 -24.83
N ARG A 422 -11.85 -7.08 -24.76
CA ARG A 422 -12.29 -5.92 -25.55
C ARG A 422 -12.14 -6.10 -27.05
N HIS A 423 -11.27 -7.01 -27.48
CA HIS A 423 -11.06 -7.34 -28.90
C HIS A 423 -11.86 -8.58 -29.34
N SER A 424 -12.60 -9.21 -28.43
CA SER A 424 -13.48 -10.33 -28.78
C SER A 424 -14.62 -9.89 -29.69
N SER A 425 -15.12 -10.80 -30.52
CA SER A 425 -16.28 -10.53 -31.37
C SER A 425 -17.53 -10.27 -30.53
N ARG A 426 -18.48 -9.50 -31.08
CA ARG A 426 -19.76 -9.19 -30.40
C ARG A 426 -20.52 -10.44 -29.96
N VAL A 427 -20.51 -11.50 -30.77
CA VAL A 427 -21.15 -12.79 -30.44
C VAL A 427 -20.50 -13.43 -29.21
N GLN A 428 -19.17 -13.42 -29.12
CA GLN A 428 -18.45 -13.94 -27.96
C GLN A 428 -18.70 -13.12 -26.70
N GLN A 429 -18.80 -11.79 -26.83
CA GLN A 429 -19.15 -10.90 -25.73
C GLN A 429 -20.58 -11.17 -25.23
N GLU A 430 -21.57 -11.27 -26.12
CA GLU A 430 -22.96 -11.59 -25.76
C GLU A 430 -23.07 -12.95 -25.06
N GLN A 431 -22.34 -13.96 -25.54
CA GLN A 431 -22.28 -15.27 -24.88
C GLN A 431 -21.68 -15.18 -23.48
N ALA A 432 -20.57 -14.45 -23.31
CA ALA A 432 -19.94 -14.25 -22.01
C ALA A 432 -20.87 -13.53 -21.04
N VAL A 433 -21.57 -12.47 -21.49
CA VAL A 433 -22.56 -11.74 -20.68
C VAL A 433 -23.67 -12.67 -20.20
N ASN A 434 -24.25 -13.48 -21.09
CA ASN A 434 -25.32 -14.40 -20.72
C ASN A 434 -24.86 -15.44 -19.69
N GLN A 435 -23.69 -16.06 -19.90
CA GLN A 435 -23.12 -17.02 -18.96
C GLN A 435 -22.85 -16.42 -17.58
N LEU A 436 -22.30 -15.20 -17.53
CA LEU A 436 -22.02 -14.50 -16.28
C LEU A 436 -23.31 -14.06 -15.57
N SER A 437 -24.31 -13.63 -16.32
CA SER A 437 -25.64 -13.28 -15.80
C SER A 437 -26.31 -14.47 -15.11
N ASP A 438 -26.28 -15.65 -15.73
CA ASP A 438 -26.83 -16.88 -15.15
C ASP A 438 -26.11 -17.25 -13.84
N LYS A 439 -24.76 -17.13 -13.82
CA LYS A 439 -23.96 -17.35 -12.61
C LYS A 439 -24.33 -16.36 -11.49
N MET A 440 -24.52 -15.07 -11.82
CA MET A 440 -24.97 -14.06 -10.86
C MET A 440 -26.38 -14.37 -10.33
N LEU A 441 -27.32 -14.72 -11.20
CA LEU A 441 -28.69 -15.08 -10.83
C LEU A 441 -28.77 -16.29 -9.90
N HIS A 442 -27.89 -17.28 -10.06
CA HIS A 442 -27.78 -18.39 -9.12
C HIS A 442 -27.13 -18.01 -7.77
N ALA A 443 -26.32 -16.95 -7.73
CA ALA A 443 -25.73 -16.43 -6.50
C ALA A 443 -26.69 -15.50 -5.71
N ILE A 444 -27.61 -14.81 -6.37
CA ILE A 444 -28.56 -13.85 -5.76
C ILE A 444 -29.44 -14.45 -4.64
N PRO A 445 -30.02 -15.67 -4.76
CA PRO A 445 -30.78 -16.29 -3.67
C PRO A 445 -29.94 -16.53 -2.40
N LEU A 446 -28.64 -16.76 -2.54
CA LEU A 446 -27.71 -16.88 -1.41
C LEU A 446 -27.45 -15.52 -0.75
N LEU A 447 -27.39 -14.44 -1.54
CA LEU A 447 -27.24 -13.05 -1.06
C LEU A 447 -28.48 -12.58 -0.30
N ASN A 448 -29.67 -12.92 -0.80
CA ASN A 448 -30.93 -12.62 -0.13
C ASN A 448 -31.09 -13.38 1.20
N ARG A 449 -30.64 -14.64 1.28
CA ARG A 449 -30.58 -15.38 2.55
C ARG A 449 -29.62 -14.74 3.56
N GLY A 450 -28.44 -14.30 3.12
CA GLY A 450 -27.49 -13.57 3.99
C GLY A 450 -28.09 -12.27 4.55
N ARG A 451 -28.84 -11.52 3.72
CA ARG A 451 -29.54 -10.29 4.16
C ARG A 451 -30.64 -10.55 5.20
N THR A 452 -31.25 -11.73 5.20
CA THR A 452 -32.31 -12.10 6.16
C THR A 452 -31.75 -12.62 7.49
N MET A 453 -30.46 -12.99 7.55
CA MET A 453 -29.80 -13.40 8.80
C MET A 453 -29.13 -12.24 9.56
N LEU A 454 -28.97 -11.09 8.90
CA LEU A 454 -28.30 -9.89 9.46
C LEU A 454 -29.30 -8.83 9.94
N LEU A 455 -30.59 -9.02 9.66
CA LEU A 455 -31.73 -8.29 10.20
C LEU A 455 -32.39 -9.18 11.26
#